data_AF-A0A0F8R2L6-F1
#
_entry.id   AF-A0A0F8R2L6-F1
#
_cell.length_a   1.000
_cell.length_b   1.000
_cell.length_c   1.000
_cell.angle_alpha   90.00
_cell.angle_beta   90.00
_cell.angle_gamma   90.00
#
_symmetry.space_group_name_H-M   'P 1'
#
loop_
_entity.id
_entity.type
_entity.pdbx_description
1 polymer ?
#
loop_
_entity_poly.entity_id
_entity_poly.type
_entity_poly.pdbx_seq_one_letter_code
_entity_poly.pdbx_strand_id
1 'polypeptide(L)'
;MSSQSSVLKSGAEMSPETALRAALRLGSSSLVLGEVRGPEVKVLYEAMQVGNAGNSVIGTIHGSSVENVYERVVHTLGVPPASFKATDAVIICSGIRPGGSMRKVKRVSRIAEVTCACIEELEPSEIFTDIMYYDPSQDCLLAGEALEQGQSELIGKIARKWGVTIDTAIKNIELRARIKEKIAVEGVKMPFLLEAEAVSEANNMFWLLSDSTKTNSRTGTENRTARRAGFENSPDSGSEVYLEELYTLWELWFEDFIRELSGKGKQRLGVHLSGEKALSEEKQSPETKIIA
;
A
#
# COMPACT_ATOMS: atom_id res chain seq x y z
N MET A 1 0.42 3.25 -26.48
CA MET A 1 0.93 4.11 -25.38
C MET A 1 2.22 4.74 -25.88
N SER A 2 2.25 6.07 -26.02
CA SER A 2 3.44 6.80 -26.46
C SER A 2 4.31 7.10 -25.25
N SER A 3 5.49 6.49 -25.17
CA SER A 3 6.53 6.87 -24.21
C SER A 3 7.18 8.16 -24.69
N GLN A 4 6.84 9.30 -24.09
CA GLN A 4 7.54 10.55 -24.38
C GLN A 4 8.88 10.57 -23.63
N SER A 5 9.95 10.74 -24.40
CA SER A 5 11.33 10.83 -23.93
C SER A 5 11.61 12.22 -23.36
N SER A 6 12.20 12.29 -22.17
CA SER A 6 12.54 13.53 -21.45
C SER A 6 13.72 14.33 -22.04
N VAL A 7 14.05 14.13 -23.32
CA VAL A 7 15.28 14.64 -23.94
C VAL A 7 15.04 15.89 -24.79
N LEU A 8 13.80 16.19 -25.18
CA LEU A 8 13.48 17.36 -25.99
C LEU A 8 12.85 18.45 -25.12
N LYS A 9 13.67 19.36 -24.57
CA LYS A 9 13.19 20.60 -23.95
C LYS A 9 12.50 21.49 -24.99
N SER A 10 11.26 21.15 -25.32
CA SER A 10 10.30 22.09 -25.88
C SER A 10 9.88 23.05 -24.76
N GLY A 11 9.72 24.34 -25.07
CA GLY A 11 9.43 25.40 -24.08
C GLY A 11 8.11 25.23 -23.30
N ALA A 12 7.36 24.16 -23.53
CA ALA A 12 6.15 23.77 -22.81
C ALA A 12 6.35 22.63 -21.79
N GLU A 13 7.53 21.99 -21.73
CA GLU A 13 7.78 20.89 -20.79
C GLU A 13 8.28 21.41 -19.43
N MET A 14 7.44 21.26 -18.41
CA MET A 14 7.84 21.53 -17.02
C MET A 14 8.80 20.45 -16.54
N SER A 15 9.94 20.84 -15.95
CA SER A 15 10.86 19.87 -15.37
C SER A 15 10.22 19.15 -14.17
N PRO A 16 10.54 17.87 -13.92
CA PRO A 16 10.06 17.14 -12.73
C PRO A 16 10.38 17.87 -11.43
N GLU A 17 11.55 18.51 -11.36
CA GLU A 17 11.98 19.34 -10.23
C GLU A 17 11.06 20.55 -9.99
N THR A 18 10.65 21.24 -11.06
CA THR A 18 9.71 22.38 -10.97
C THR A 18 8.32 21.91 -10.54
N ALA A 19 7.86 20.79 -11.12
CA ALA A 19 6.59 20.16 -10.78
C ALA A 19 6.56 19.77 -9.29
N LEU A 20 7.64 19.16 -8.80
CA LEU A 20 7.79 18.76 -7.41
C LEU A 20 7.78 19.97 -6.48
N ARG A 21 8.55 21.02 -6.76
CA ARG A 21 8.53 22.25 -5.94
C ARG A 21 7.16 22.91 -5.91
N ALA A 22 6.44 22.90 -7.02
CA ALA A 22 5.07 23.41 -7.06
C ALA A 22 4.14 22.55 -6.20
N ALA A 23 4.20 21.22 -6.33
CA ALA A 23 3.40 20.29 -5.53
C ALA A 23 3.66 20.45 -4.02
N LEU A 24 4.91 20.60 -3.61
CA LEU A 24 5.30 20.81 -2.20
C LEU A 24 4.74 22.11 -1.60
N ARG A 25 4.46 23.12 -2.44
CA ARG A 25 3.83 24.38 -1.98
C ARG A 25 2.32 24.28 -1.85
N LEU A 26 1.68 23.29 -2.46
CA LEU A 26 0.23 23.07 -2.36
C LEU A 26 -0.17 22.45 -1.00
N GLY A 27 0.80 22.02 -0.20
CA GLY A 27 0.57 21.56 1.17
C GLY A 27 0.22 20.08 1.31
N SER A 28 -0.23 19.72 2.51
CA SER A 28 -0.37 18.36 3.06
C SER A 28 -1.20 17.42 2.17
N SER A 29 -0.50 16.65 1.35
CA SER A 29 -1.04 15.64 0.44
C SER A 29 -0.20 14.37 0.52
N SER A 30 -0.70 13.28 -0.07
CA SER A 30 0.12 12.11 -0.37
C SER A 30 0.83 12.36 -1.70
N LEU A 31 2.16 12.31 -1.69
CA LEU A 31 2.99 12.54 -2.87
C LEU A 31 3.39 11.20 -3.48
N VAL A 32 3.01 10.99 -4.75
CA VAL A 32 3.35 9.79 -5.51
C VAL A 32 4.25 10.17 -6.67
N LEU A 33 5.53 9.80 -6.59
CA LEU A 33 6.49 9.99 -7.67
C LEU A 33 6.55 8.72 -8.54
N GLY A 34 6.21 8.85 -9.82
CA GLY A 34 6.22 7.72 -10.75
C GLY A 34 7.56 7.00 -10.77
N GLU A 35 8.64 7.70 -11.10
CA GLU A 35 10.01 7.20 -11.00
C GLU A 35 10.98 8.37 -10.78
N VAL A 36 11.90 8.21 -9.85
CA VAL A 36 12.95 9.19 -9.60
C VAL A 36 14.22 8.85 -10.37
N ARG A 37 14.75 9.83 -11.11
CA ARG A 37 15.88 9.63 -12.04
C ARG A 37 16.93 10.74 -12.01
N GLY A 38 16.63 11.90 -11.45
CA GLY A 38 17.46 13.10 -11.62
C GLY A 38 17.44 14.05 -10.42
N PRO A 39 17.68 15.36 -10.66
CA PRO A 39 17.91 16.34 -9.60
C PRO A 39 16.70 16.58 -8.70
N GLU A 40 15.49 16.17 -9.11
CA GLU A 40 14.28 16.22 -8.30
C GLU A 40 14.41 15.46 -6.97
N VAL A 41 15.29 14.47 -6.89
CA VAL A 41 15.50 13.68 -5.68
C VAL A 41 16.10 14.50 -4.55
N LYS A 42 17.04 15.41 -4.83
CA LYS A 42 17.58 16.31 -3.80
C LYS A 42 16.50 17.17 -3.20
N VAL A 43 15.68 17.78 -4.06
CA VAL A 43 14.53 18.61 -3.64
C VAL A 43 13.54 17.81 -2.81
N LEU A 44 13.28 16.56 -3.18
CA LEU A 44 12.40 15.67 -2.44
C LEU A 44 12.94 15.43 -1.01
N TYR A 45 14.20 15.02 -0.89
CA TYR A 45 14.81 14.73 0.40
C TYR A 45 14.97 15.97 1.28
N GLU A 46 15.30 17.12 0.69
CA GLU A 46 15.28 18.41 1.39
C GLU A 46 13.88 18.71 1.96
N ALA A 47 12.83 18.51 1.15
CA ALA A 47 11.46 18.74 1.57
C ALA A 47 10.98 17.75 2.65
N MET A 48 11.39 16.49 2.57
CA MET A 48 11.07 15.48 3.57
C MET A 48 11.74 15.80 4.90
N GLN A 49 13.00 16.26 4.88
CA GLN A 49 13.76 16.59 6.08
C GLN A 49 13.18 17.78 6.85
N VAL A 50 12.64 18.78 6.16
CA VAL A 50 11.95 19.92 6.80
C VAL A 50 10.48 19.64 7.14
N GLY A 51 9.97 18.43 6.85
CA GLY A 51 8.59 18.04 7.13
C GLY A 51 7.54 18.60 6.17
N ASN A 52 7.96 19.11 5.00
CA ASN A 52 7.08 19.72 4.01
C ASN A 52 6.62 18.75 2.90
N ALA A 53 7.10 17.50 2.88
CA ALA A 53 6.79 16.54 1.82
C ALA A 53 5.41 15.84 1.95
N GLY A 54 4.55 16.31 2.85
CA GLY A 54 3.21 15.77 3.05
C GLY A 54 3.16 14.58 4.02
N ASN A 55 1.99 13.95 4.12
CA ASN A 55 1.73 12.89 5.11
C ASN A 55 2.29 11.52 4.68
N SER A 56 2.45 11.31 3.37
CA SER A 56 2.98 10.08 2.78
C SER A 56 3.69 10.40 1.48
N VAL A 57 4.91 9.90 1.32
CA VAL A 57 5.71 10.03 0.11
C VAL A 57 6.04 8.63 -0.37
N ILE A 58 5.65 8.30 -1.60
CA ILE A 58 6.04 7.06 -2.25
C ILE A 58 6.62 7.35 -3.62
N GLY A 59 7.57 6.54 -4.06
CA GLY A 59 8.02 6.58 -5.43
C GLY A 59 8.81 5.35 -5.83
N THR A 60 9.09 5.23 -7.13
CA THR A 60 9.92 4.14 -7.65
C THR A 60 11.31 4.62 -8.02
N ILE A 61 12.30 3.76 -7.84
CA ILE A 61 13.68 4.01 -8.25
C ILE A 61 14.25 2.71 -8.80
N HIS A 62 15.08 2.81 -9.81
CA HIS A 62 15.76 1.64 -10.35
C HIS A 62 16.97 1.26 -9.47
N GLY A 63 16.82 0.17 -8.73
CA GLY A 63 17.85 -0.48 -7.92
C GLY A 63 17.55 -1.97 -7.75
N SER A 64 18.58 -2.80 -7.72
CA SER A 64 18.43 -4.27 -7.61
C SER A 64 18.55 -4.81 -6.18
N SER A 65 19.00 -3.97 -5.26
CA SER A 65 19.15 -4.23 -3.82
C SER A 65 18.98 -2.92 -3.04
N VAL A 66 18.91 -3.01 -1.71
CA VAL A 66 18.77 -1.82 -0.84
C VAL A 66 20.02 -0.95 -0.88
N GLU A 67 21.20 -1.57 -0.98
CA GLU A 67 22.49 -0.90 -1.12
C GLU A 67 22.59 -0.18 -2.47
N ASN A 68 22.10 -0.80 -3.56
CA ASN A 68 22.03 -0.13 -4.86
C ASN A 68 21.10 1.09 -4.84
N VAL A 69 20.02 1.05 -4.07
CA VAL A 69 19.13 2.19 -3.89
C VAL A 69 19.85 3.30 -3.13
N TYR A 70 20.54 2.96 -2.05
CA TYR A 70 21.36 3.91 -1.27
C TYR A 70 22.44 4.57 -2.14
N GLU A 71 23.25 3.77 -2.83
CA GLU A 71 24.30 4.22 -3.76
C GLU A 71 23.77 5.18 -4.82
N ARG A 72 22.60 4.84 -5.37
CA ARG A 72 21.98 5.69 -6.38
C ARG A 72 21.49 7.01 -5.80
N VAL A 73 20.83 6.99 -4.65
CA VAL A 73 20.27 8.21 -4.05
C VAL A 73 21.39 9.11 -3.51
N VAL A 74 22.33 8.55 -2.77
CA VAL A 74 23.37 9.29 -2.07
C VAL A 74 24.53 9.64 -3.00
N HIS A 75 25.15 8.63 -3.61
CA HIS A 75 26.38 8.85 -4.39
C HIS A 75 26.12 9.29 -5.83
N THR A 76 25.10 8.73 -6.49
CA THR A 76 24.81 9.10 -7.90
C THR A 76 23.99 10.38 -8.01
N LEU A 77 22.89 10.48 -7.26
CA LEU A 77 21.98 11.62 -7.31
C LEU A 77 22.40 12.75 -6.35
N GLY A 78 23.38 12.50 -5.48
CA GLY A 78 24.02 13.51 -4.64
C GLY A 78 23.16 14.01 -3.49
N VAL A 79 22.27 13.15 -2.96
CA VAL A 79 21.55 13.43 -1.70
C VAL A 79 22.53 13.26 -0.53
N PRO A 80 22.56 14.18 0.43
CA PRO A 80 23.39 14.00 1.62
C PRO A 80 23.02 12.71 2.37
N PRO A 81 23.99 11.90 2.86
CA PRO A 81 23.73 10.69 3.63
C PRO A 81 22.75 10.91 4.79
N ALA A 82 22.92 12.01 5.55
CA ALA A 82 22.03 12.38 6.65
C ALA A 82 20.57 12.64 6.21
N SER A 83 20.34 13.08 4.97
CA SER A 83 18.99 13.27 4.44
C SER A 83 18.32 11.94 4.09
N PHE A 84 19.09 10.89 3.78
CA PHE A 84 18.54 9.56 3.44
C PHE A 84 17.70 8.95 4.58
N LYS A 85 17.98 9.33 5.84
CA LYS A 85 17.18 9.01 7.04
C LYS A 85 15.70 9.33 6.90
N ALA A 86 15.32 10.26 6.02
CA ALA A 86 13.92 10.58 5.78
C ALA A 86 13.14 9.44 5.10
N THR A 87 13.84 8.46 4.52
CA THR A 87 13.23 7.24 3.98
C THR A 87 12.91 6.28 5.12
N ASP A 88 11.65 5.84 5.20
CA ASP A 88 11.22 4.89 6.23
C ASP A 88 11.51 3.43 5.84
N ALA A 89 11.27 3.06 4.58
CA ALA A 89 11.44 1.70 4.09
C ALA A 89 11.77 1.65 2.59
N VAL A 90 12.42 0.57 2.17
CA VAL A 90 12.74 0.24 0.78
C VAL A 90 12.18 -1.14 0.46
N ILE A 91 11.39 -1.21 -0.62
CA ILE A 91 10.80 -2.47 -1.12
C ILE A 91 11.46 -2.82 -2.44
N ILE A 92 12.11 -4.00 -2.49
CA ILE A 92 12.78 -4.49 -3.70
C ILE A 92 11.87 -5.46 -4.44
N CYS A 93 11.59 -5.16 -5.71
CA CYS A 93 10.79 -5.99 -6.60
C CYS A 93 11.67 -6.63 -7.68
N SER A 94 11.86 -7.95 -7.59
CA SER A 94 12.79 -8.71 -8.44
C SER A 94 12.08 -9.68 -9.37
N GLY A 95 12.73 -10.00 -10.48
CA GLY A 95 12.30 -11.06 -11.38
C GLY A 95 12.96 -12.37 -11.02
N ILE A 96 12.17 -13.34 -10.56
CA ILE A 96 12.65 -14.64 -10.07
C ILE A 96 12.34 -15.71 -11.13
N ARG A 97 13.20 -16.72 -11.21
CA ARG A 97 13.02 -17.92 -12.03
C ARG A 97 12.88 -19.13 -11.11
N PRO A 98 11.66 -19.49 -10.68
CA PRO A 98 11.44 -20.63 -9.79
C PRO A 98 12.03 -21.90 -10.40
N GLY A 99 12.82 -22.63 -9.62
CA GLY A 99 13.50 -23.86 -10.05
C GLY A 99 14.45 -23.69 -11.24
N GLY A 100 14.91 -22.46 -11.53
CA GLY A 100 15.72 -22.19 -12.74
C GLY A 100 14.95 -22.25 -14.06
N SER A 101 13.61 -22.28 -14.01
CA SER A 101 12.78 -22.37 -15.22
C SER A 101 12.88 -21.14 -16.12
N MET A 102 12.49 -21.28 -17.39
CA MET A 102 12.37 -20.14 -18.31
C MET A 102 11.28 -19.15 -17.90
N ARG A 103 10.33 -19.57 -17.06
CA ARG A 103 9.24 -18.73 -16.57
C ARG A 103 9.78 -17.72 -15.57
N LYS A 104 9.72 -16.44 -15.94
CA LYS A 104 10.03 -15.32 -15.05
C LYS A 104 8.77 -14.88 -14.32
N VAL A 105 8.81 -14.86 -13.00
CA VAL A 105 7.75 -14.27 -12.16
C VAL A 105 8.30 -13.02 -11.46
N LYS A 106 7.43 -12.04 -11.23
CA LYS A 106 7.76 -10.87 -10.42
C LYS A 106 7.34 -11.14 -8.98
N ARG A 107 8.25 -10.85 -8.05
CA ARG A 107 8.04 -10.98 -6.60
C ARG A 107 8.65 -9.78 -5.90
N VAL A 108 8.04 -9.40 -4.78
CA VAL A 108 8.76 -8.62 -3.78
C VAL A 108 9.82 -9.56 -3.22
N SER A 109 11.10 -9.20 -3.34
CA SER A 109 12.21 -10.03 -2.86
C SER A 109 12.66 -9.66 -1.46
N ARG A 110 12.50 -8.38 -1.09
CA ARG A 110 12.94 -7.85 0.21
C ARG A 110 12.12 -6.61 0.56
N ILE A 111 11.76 -6.49 1.83
CA ILE A 111 11.20 -5.30 2.46
C ILE A 111 12.15 -4.96 3.61
N ALA A 112 12.85 -3.83 3.51
CA ALA A 112 13.77 -3.39 4.54
C ALA A 112 13.32 -2.03 5.09
N GLU A 113 13.44 -1.84 6.39
CA GLU A 113 13.34 -0.52 7.01
C GLU A 113 14.72 0.15 7.06
N VAL A 114 14.73 1.48 7.09
CA VAL A 114 15.96 2.26 7.29
C VAL A 114 16.13 2.52 8.78
N THR A 115 17.11 1.87 9.39
CA THR A 115 17.43 1.91 10.81
C THR A 115 18.66 2.78 11.03
N CYS A 116 18.47 4.04 11.42
CA CYS A 116 19.63 4.83 11.85
C CYS A 116 19.35 6.15 12.58
N ALA A 117 20.18 6.44 13.59
CA ALA A 117 20.37 7.77 14.15
C ALA A 117 21.38 8.63 13.35
N CYS A 118 22.46 8.03 12.84
CA CYS A 118 23.60 8.67 12.18
C CYS A 118 24.15 7.83 11.00
N ILE A 119 23.70 8.11 9.77
CA ILE A 119 24.05 7.33 8.56
C ILE A 119 25.49 7.58 8.08
N GLU A 120 26.10 8.70 8.47
CA GLU A 120 27.36 9.19 7.91
C GLU A 120 28.58 8.30 8.20
N GLU A 121 28.51 7.44 9.23
CA GLU A 121 29.60 6.59 9.69
C GLU A 121 29.35 5.10 9.46
N LEU A 122 28.22 4.73 8.84
CA LEU A 122 27.80 3.34 8.68
C LEU A 122 28.09 2.81 7.28
N GLU A 123 28.38 1.52 7.21
CA GLU A 123 28.38 0.80 5.94
C GLU A 123 26.94 0.65 5.41
N PRO A 124 26.72 0.60 4.08
CA PRO A 124 25.38 0.48 3.52
C PRO A 124 24.56 -0.70 4.08
N SER A 125 25.22 -1.81 4.45
CA SER A 125 24.56 -2.98 5.06
C SER A 125 24.03 -2.73 6.47
N GLU A 126 24.57 -1.74 7.19
CA GLU A 126 24.18 -1.40 8.57
C GLU A 126 23.04 -0.39 8.62
N ILE A 127 22.72 0.24 7.47
CA ILE A 127 21.64 1.23 7.33
C ILE A 127 20.25 0.56 7.29
N PHE A 128 20.22 -0.71 6.87
CA PHE A 128 18.97 -1.42 6.58
C PHE A 128 18.76 -2.58 7.53
N THR A 129 17.51 -2.80 7.91
CA THR A 129 17.09 -3.99 8.62
C THR A 129 15.94 -4.65 7.87
N ASP A 130 16.11 -5.94 7.56
CA ASP A 130 15.12 -6.70 6.80
C ASP A 130 13.87 -6.96 7.67
N ILE A 131 12.72 -6.45 7.21
CA ILE A 131 11.40 -6.70 7.81
C ILE A 131 10.78 -7.97 7.23
N MET A 132 10.93 -8.16 5.92
CA MET A 132 10.54 -9.40 5.25
C MET A 132 11.50 -9.71 4.10
N TYR A 133 11.69 -11.00 3.84
CA TYR A 133 12.49 -11.48 2.71
C TYR A 133 11.76 -12.63 2.00
N TYR A 134 12.01 -12.79 0.72
CA TYR A 134 11.37 -13.82 -0.09
C TYR A 134 12.13 -15.15 -0.01
N ASP A 135 11.41 -16.23 0.28
CA ASP A 135 11.92 -17.59 0.19
C ASP A 135 11.53 -18.25 -1.16
N PRO A 136 12.51 -18.60 -2.02
CA PRO A 136 12.23 -19.23 -3.30
C PRO A 136 11.70 -20.66 -3.21
N SER A 137 11.89 -21.35 -2.09
CA SER A 137 11.48 -22.75 -1.94
C SER A 137 9.98 -22.89 -1.70
N GLN A 138 9.40 -21.93 -0.97
CA GLN A 138 7.99 -21.89 -0.60
C GLN A 138 7.16 -20.87 -1.42
N ASP A 139 7.81 -20.04 -2.25
CA ASP A 139 7.16 -18.96 -3.02
C ASP A 139 6.39 -17.97 -2.13
N CYS A 140 6.97 -17.62 -0.97
CA CYS A 140 6.35 -16.73 0.02
C CYS A 140 7.35 -15.71 0.60
N LEU A 141 6.82 -14.66 1.21
CA LEU A 141 7.59 -13.74 2.04
C LEU A 141 7.61 -14.28 3.48
N LEU A 142 8.80 -14.39 4.05
CA LEU A 142 9.04 -14.71 5.44
C LEU A 142 9.31 -13.43 6.23
N ALA A 143 8.91 -13.42 7.50
CA ALA A 143 9.24 -12.34 8.42
C ALA A 143 10.74 -12.37 8.73
N GLY A 144 11.37 -11.20 8.78
CA GLY A 144 12.73 -11.06 9.32
C GLY A 144 12.72 -11.01 10.84
N GLU A 145 13.88 -11.23 11.46
CA GLU A 145 14.04 -11.24 12.92
C GLU A 145 13.48 -9.98 13.59
N ALA A 146 13.69 -8.81 12.97
CA ALA A 146 13.20 -7.54 13.51
C ALA A 146 11.66 -7.47 13.59
N LEU A 147 10.95 -8.12 12.66
CA LEU A 147 9.50 -8.19 12.70
C LEU A 147 9.02 -9.24 13.71
N GLU A 148 9.62 -10.43 13.70
CA GLU A 148 9.26 -11.54 14.60
C GLU A 148 9.48 -11.20 16.08
N GLN A 149 10.56 -10.49 16.39
CA GLN A 149 10.91 -10.10 17.76
C GLN A 149 10.28 -8.78 18.19
N GLY A 150 9.46 -8.13 17.34
CA GLY A 150 8.85 -6.83 17.63
C GLY A 150 9.87 -5.69 17.79
N GLN A 151 11.02 -5.78 17.12
CA GLN A 151 12.13 -4.83 17.20
C GLN A 151 12.17 -3.82 16.05
N SER A 152 11.21 -3.86 15.11
CA SER A 152 11.12 -2.90 14.02
C SER A 152 11.05 -1.46 14.52
N GLU A 153 12.02 -0.64 14.09
CA GLU A 153 12.03 0.79 14.42
C GLU A 153 10.87 1.52 13.75
N LEU A 154 10.53 1.14 12.52
CA LEU A 154 9.42 1.73 11.77
C LEU A 154 8.08 1.50 12.48
N ILE A 155 7.78 0.25 12.84
CA ILE A 155 6.57 -0.08 13.57
C ILE A 155 6.59 0.58 14.94
N GLY A 156 7.76 0.62 15.61
CA GLY A 156 7.95 1.38 16.85
C GLY A 156 7.63 2.88 16.71
N LYS A 157 8.03 3.54 15.61
CA LYS A 157 7.66 4.94 15.33
C LYS A 157 6.15 5.10 15.18
N ILE A 158 5.48 4.18 14.50
CA ILE A 158 4.03 4.18 14.31
C ILE A 158 3.32 3.99 15.67
N ALA A 159 3.73 3.00 16.45
CA ALA A 159 3.19 2.70 17.76
C ALA A 159 3.28 3.91 18.70
N ARG A 160 4.44 4.59 18.74
CA ARG A 160 4.63 5.83 19.51
C ARG A 160 3.72 6.97 19.05
N LYS A 161 3.55 7.17 17.74
CA LYS A 161 2.64 8.19 17.19
C LYS A 161 1.18 7.92 17.55
N TRP A 162 0.79 6.65 17.62
CA TRP A 162 -0.57 6.23 17.98
C TRP A 162 -0.79 6.11 19.50
N GLY A 163 0.27 6.16 20.30
CA GLY A 163 0.19 5.96 21.75
C GLY A 163 -0.17 4.53 22.15
N VAL A 164 0.25 3.54 21.36
CA VAL A 164 -0.01 2.10 21.58
C VAL A 164 1.30 1.31 21.69
N THR A 165 1.22 0.05 22.13
CA THR A 165 2.39 -0.85 22.12
C THR A 165 2.72 -1.31 20.70
N ILE A 166 3.96 -1.77 20.49
CA ILE A 166 4.39 -2.36 19.21
C ILE A 166 3.50 -3.56 18.88
N ASP A 167 3.21 -4.42 19.85
CA ASP A 167 2.33 -5.59 19.66
C ASP A 167 0.95 -5.18 19.16
N THR A 168 0.35 -4.13 19.73
CA THR A 168 -0.95 -3.62 19.26
C THR A 168 -0.85 -3.07 17.84
N ALA A 169 0.25 -2.41 17.49
CA ALA A 169 0.48 -1.94 16.12
C ALA A 169 0.63 -3.11 15.14
N ILE A 170 1.36 -4.17 15.50
CA ILE A 170 1.51 -5.41 14.72
C ILE A 170 0.14 -6.08 14.53
N LYS A 171 -0.64 -6.28 15.60
CA LYS A 171 -2.00 -6.84 15.49
C LYS A 171 -2.90 -5.99 14.58
N ASN A 172 -2.73 -4.67 14.56
CA ASN A 172 -3.45 -3.80 13.62
C ASN A 172 -3.00 -4.01 12.15
N ILE A 173 -1.70 -4.22 11.92
CA ILE A 173 -1.15 -4.55 10.61
C ILE A 173 -1.69 -5.90 10.13
N GLU A 174 -1.69 -6.92 10.98
CA GLU A 174 -2.24 -8.26 10.69
C GLU A 174 -3.74 -8.22 10.36
N LEU A 175 -4.52 -7.46 11.13
CA LEU A 175 -5.94 -7.25 10.84
C LEU A 175 -6.14 -6.64 9.45
N ARG A 176 -5.36 -5.61 9.10
CA ARG A 176 -5.42 -4.99 7.77
C ARG A 176 -4.92 -5.93 6.68
N ALA A 177 -3.97 -6.80 6.97
CA ALA A 177 -3.51 -7.84 6.05
C ALA A 177 -4.64 -8.83 5.73
N ARG A 178 -5.38 -9.30 6.74
CA ARG A 178 -6.57 -10.16 6.56
C ARG A 178 -7.64 -9.50 5.70
N ILE A 179 -7.91 -8.20 5.94
CA ILE A 179 -8.83 -7.41 5.09
C ILE A 179 -8.38 -7.42 3.63
N LYS A 180 -7.09 -7.15 3.36
CA LYS A 180 -6.54 -7.16 2.00
C LYS A 180 -6.56 -8.56 1.38
N GLU A 181 -6.30 -9.59 2.17
CA GLU A 181 -6.38 -10.98 1.72
C GLU A 181 -7.80 -11.36 1.31
N LYS A 182 -8.82 -11.04 2.11
CA LYS A 182 -10.24 -11.27 1.77
C LYS A 182 -10.62 -10.58 0.46
N ILE A 183 -10.22 -9.31 0.28
CA ILE A 183 -10.43 -8.56 -0.96
C ILE A 183 -9.73 -9.25 -2.13
N ALA A 184 -8.47 -9.68 -1.96
CA ALA A 184 -7.70 -10.34 -3.00
C ALA A 184 -8.30 -11.68 -3.42
N VAL A 185 -8.73 -12.51 -2.46
CA VAL A 185 -9.38 -13.80 -2.69
C VAL A 185 -10.68 -13.64 -3.48
N GLU A 186 -11.56 -12.72 -3.07
CA GLU A 186 -12.79 -12.47 -3.81
C GLU A 186 -12.55 -11.74 -5.14
N GLY A 187 -11.49 -10.94 -5.21
CA GLY A 187 -11.04 -10.24 -6.42
C GLY A 187 -10.64 -11.18 -7.56
N VAL A 188 -10.24 -12.43 -7.26
CA VAL A 188 -10.02 -13.46 -8.30
C VAL A 188 -11.30 -13.74 -9.07
N LYS A 189 -12.46 -13.75 -8.39
CA LYS A 189 -13.78 -13.98 -9.01
C LYS A 189 -14.37 -12.68 -9.54
N MET A 190 -14.13 -11.56 -8.85
CA MET A 190 -14.72 -10.25 -9.13
C MET A 190 -13.61 -9.19 -9.23
N PRO A 191 -13.00 -9.02 -10.43
CA PRO A 191 -11.84 -8.15 -10.60
C PRO A 191 -12.05 -6.69 -10.16
N PHE A 192 -13.28 -6.18 -10.19
CA PHE A 192 -13.60 -4.81 -9.76
C PHE A 192 -13.26 -4.56 -8.27
N LEU A 193 -13.21 -5.62 -7.44
CA LEU A 193 -12.83 -5.49 -6.03
C LEU A 193 -11.36 -5.10 -5.83
N LEU A 194 -10.52 -5.32 -6.84
CA LEU A 194 -9.11 -4.94 -6.84
C LEU A 194 -8.90 -3.48 -7.27
N GLU A 195 -9.94 -2.82 -7.78
CA GLU A 195 -9.88 -1.43 -8.23
C GLU A 195 -9.88 -0.46 -7.04
N ALA A 196 -9.30 0.72 -7.26
CA ALA A 196 -9.09 1.72 -6.21
C ALA A 196 -10.39 2.15 -5.50
N GLU A 197 -11.51 2.19 -6.22
CA GLU A 197 -12.81 2.56 -5.67
C GLU A 197 -13.28 1.57 -4.59
N ALA A 198 -13.32 0.28 -4.93
CA ALA A 198 -13.73 -0.77 -3.99
C ALA A 198 -12.76 -0.87 -2.79
N VAL A 199 -11.46 -0.75 -3.05
CA VAL A 199 -10.45 -0.78 -1.98
C VAL A 199 -10.57 0.43 -1.04
N SER A 200 -10.93 1.60 -1.58
CA SER A 200 -11.17 2.82 -0.80
C SER A 200 -12.42 2.69 0.07
N GLU A 201 -13.52 2.19 -0.50
CA GLU A 201 -14.77 1.98 0.23
C GLU A 201 -14.60 0.98 1.38
N ALA A 202 -13.92 -0.14 1.11
CA ALA A 202 -13.54 -1.11 2.13
C ALA A 202 -12.73 -0.51 3.27
N ASN A 203 -11.75 0.35 2.95
CA ASN A 203 -10.94 1.04 3.95
C ASN A 203 -11.75 2.08 4.75
N ASN A 204 -12.65 2.83 4.09
CA ASN A 204 -13.51 3.80 4.77
C ASN A 204 -14.45 3.10 5.77
N MET A 205 -14.99 1.94 5.39
CA MET A 205 -15.84 1.17 6.30
C MET A 205 -15.06 0.65 7.50
N PHE A 206 -13.82 0.18 7.30
CA PHE A 206 -12.94 -0.19 8.40
C PHE A 206 -12.76 0.94 9.42
N TRP A 207 -12.53 2.17 8.96
CA TRP A 207 -12.42 3.34 9.85
C TRP A 207 -13.72 3.65 10.57
N LEU A 208 -14.85 3.65 9.87
CA LEU A 208 -16.17 3.91 10.46
C LEU A 208 -16.49 2.91 11.58
N LEU A 209 -16.23 1.62 11.34
CA LEU A 209 -16.44 0.57 12.33
C LEU A 209 -15.49 0.72 13.52
N SER A 210 -14.21 1.03 13.27
CA SER A 210 -13.19 1.24 14.32
C SER A 210 -13.55 2.40 15.26
N ASP A 211 -14.11 3.49 14.73
CA ASP A 211 -14.54 4.64 15.55
C ASP A 211 -15.83 4.34 16.31
N SER A 212 -16.75 3.60 15.69
CA SER A 212 -18.01 3.18 16.31
C SER A 212 -17.78 2.24 17.50
N THR A 213 -16.90 1.25 17.34
CA THR A 213 -16.57 0.27 18.39
C THR A 213 -15.82 0.93 19.55
N LYS A 214 -14.90 1.87 19.28
CA LYS A 214 -14.24 2.69 20.33
C LYS A 214 -15.23 3.57 21.11
N THR A 215 -16.25 4.09 20.45
CA THR A 215 -17.25 4.94 21.10
C THR A 215 -18.14 4.08 22.02
N ASN A 216 -18.56 2.90 21.56
CA ASN A 216 -19.37 1.97 22.34
C ASN A 216 -18.62 1.39 23.55
N SER A 217 -17.32 1.16 23.46
CA SER A 217 -16.52 0.70 24.60
C SER A 217 -16.38 1.77 25.68
N ARG A 218 -16.29 3.05 25.29
CA ARG A 218 -16.27 4.19 26.24
C ARG A 218 -17.59 4.33 26.99
N THR A 219 -18.73 4.33 26.28
CA THR A 219 -20.07 4.44 26.91
C THR A 219 -20.43 3.22 27.76
N GLY A 220 -19.97 2.02 27.38
CA GLY A 220 -20.11 0.81 28.17
C GLY A 220 -19.26 0.81 29.46
N THR A 221 -18.11 1.48 29.45
CA THR A 221 -17.23 1.60 30.63
C THR A 221 -17.77 2.60 31.63
N GLU A 222 -18.32 3.74 31.18
CA GLU A 222 -18.99 4.73 32.06
C GLU A 222 -20.21 4.14 32.79
N ASN A 223 -20.97 3.25 32.14
CA ASN A 223 -22.07 2.53 32.79
C ASN A 223 -21.60 1.40 33.73
N ARG A 224 -20.37 0.89 33.58
CA ARG A 224 -19.79 -0.16 34.46
C ARG A 224 -19.02 0.41 35.65
N THR A 225 -18.38 1.58 35.52
CA THR A 225 -17.71 2.26 36.64
C THR A 225 -18.69 2.72 37.73
N ALA A 226 -19.97 2.89 37.40
CA ALA A 226 -21.04 3.07 38.39
C ALA A 226 -21.39 1.79 39.18
N ARG A 227 -20.86 0.60 38.83
CA ARG A 227 -21.30 -0.69 39.40
C ARG A 227 -20.23 -1.66 39.90
N ARG A 228 -18.92 -1.43 39.73
CA ARG A 228 -17.90 -2.32 40.33
C ARG A 228 -16.56 -1.61 40.55
N ALA A 229 -16.22 -1.40 41.82
CA ALA A 229 -14.86 -1.22 42.27
C ALA A 229 -14.25 -2.62 42.52
N GLY A 230 -13.07 -2.87 41.95
CA GLY A 230 -12.27 -4.07 42.16
C GLY A 230 -12.32 -5.07 41.00
N PHE A 231 -11.30 -5.07 40.16
CA PHE A 231 -10.42 -6.21 39.87
C PHE A 231 -9.42 -5.82 38.78
N GLU A 232 -8.16 -6.18 38.98
CA GLU A 232 -7.03 -5.94 38.08
C GLU A 232 -7.27 -6.64 36.74
N ASN A 233 -7.21 -5.89 35.64
CA ASN A 233 -7.17 -6.45 34.29
C ASN A 233 -5.75 -6.29 33.73
N SER A 234 -5.15 -7.43 33.37
CA SER A 234 -3.98 -7.44 32.49
C SER A 234 -4.37 -6.78 31.15
N PRO A 235 -3.56 -5.87 30.57
CA PRO A 235 -4.03 -4.99 29.49
C PRO A 235 -4.24 -5.68 28.14
N ASP A 236 -3.72 -6.90 27.96
CA ASP A 236 -3.46 -7.45 26.63
C ASP A 236 -4.67 -8.19 26.02
N SER A 237 -5.47 -8.89 26.83
CA SER A 237 -6.59 -9.72 26.34
C SER A 237 -7.76 -8.90 25.78
N GLY A 238 -7.97 -7.67 26.26
CA GLY A 238 -9.05 -6.80 25.77
C GLY A 238 -8.79 -6.24 24.37
N SER A 239 -7.52 -6.09 23.98
CA SER A 239 -7.14 -5.55 22.67
C SER A 239 -7.40 -6.53 21.53
N GLU A 240 -7.17 -7.82 21.78
CA GLU A 240 -7.26 -8.88 20.78
C GLU A 240 -8.72 -9.22 20.46
N VAL A 241 -9.56 -9.33 21.49
CA VAL A 241 -11.01 -9.50 21.33
C VAL A 241 -11.63 -8.36 20.53
N TYR A 242 -11.20 -7.12 20.78
CA TYR A 242 -11.66 -5.94 20.05
C TYR A 242 -11.31 -6.01 18.55
N LEU A 243 -10.09 -6.44 18.20
CA LEU A 243 -9.65 -6.50 16.80
C LEU A 243 -10.37 -7.61 16.03
N GLU A 244 -10.65 -8.75 16.67
CA GLU A 244 -11.45 -9.81 16.05
C GLU A 244 -12.92 -9.42 15.85
N GLU A 245 -13.53 -8.74 16.83
CA GLU A 245 -14.88 -8.19 16.67
C GLU A 245 -14.93 -7.20 15.51
N LEU A 246 -13.93 -6.32 15.40
CA LEU A 246 -13.82 -5.36 14.31
C LEU A 246 -13.67 -6.05 12.95
N TYR A 247 -12.82 -7.08 12.84
CA TYR A 247 -12.70 -7.87 11.63
C TYR A 247 -14.04 -8.49 11.22
N THR A 248 -14.71 -9.14 12.17
CA THR A 248 -15.97 -9.85 11.94
C THR A 248 -17.05 -8.90 11.41
N LEU A 249 -17.19 -7.72 12.04
CA LEU A 249 -18.13 -6.70 11.59
C LEU A 249 -17.80 -6.20 10.17
N TRP A 250 -16.51 -5.99 9.89
CA TRP A 250 -16.06 -5.58 8.57
C TRP A 250 -16.31 -6.66 7.51
N GLU A 251 -16.06 -7.93 7.84
CA GLU A 251 -16.26 -9.06 6.93
C GLU A 251 -17.74 -9.24 6.57
N LEU A 252 -18.64 -9.18 7.56
CA LEU A 252 -20.09 -9.24 7.33
C LEU A 252 -20.55 -8.12 6.40
N TRP A 253 -20.08 -6.89 6.64
CA TRP A 253 -20.37 -5.78 5.73
C TRP A 253 -19.83 -6.04 4.32
N PHE A 254 -18.59 -6.55 4.20
CA PHE A 254 -17.95 -6.77 2.92
C PHE A 254 -18.68 -7.85 2.09
N GLU A 255 -19.19 -8.89 2.73
CA GLU A 255 -20.01 -9.92 2.09
C GLU A 255 -21.36 -9.37 1.61
N ASP A 256 -21.99 -8.50 2.40
CA ASP A 256 -23.21 -7.79 2.01
C ASP A 256 -22.96 -6.85 0.82
N PHE A 257 -21.85 -6.08 0.87
CA PHE A 257 -21.40 -5.20 -0.20
C PHE A 257 -21.23 -5.96 -1.53
N ILE A 258 -20.57 -7.12 -1.49
CA ILE A 258 -20.42 -8.01 -2.65
C ILE A 258 -21.78 -8.48 -3.19
N ARG A 259 -22.69 -8.87 -2.28
CA ARG A 259 -24.03 -9.38 -2.65
C ARG A 259 -24.87 -8.30 -3.33
N GLU A 260 -24.86 -7.07 -2.83
CA GLU A 260 -25.58 -5.95 -3.41
C GLU A 260 -25.09 -5.62 -4.82
N LEU A 261 -23.77 -5.59 -5.02
CA LEU A 261 -23.18 -5.31 -6.33
C LEU A 261 -23.43 -6.43 -7.34
N SER A 262 -23.39 -7.68 -6.89
CA SER A 262 -23.79 -8.85 -7.70
C SER A 262 -25.28 -8.80 -8.09
N GLY A 263 -26.14 -8.29 -7.19
CA GLY A 263 -27.56 -8.08 -7.43
C GLY A 263 -27.85 -6.96 -8.43
N LYS A 264 -27.15 -5.81 -8.30
CA LYS A 264 -27.22 -4.68 -9.25
C LYS A 264 -26.69 -5.05 -10.64
N GLY A 265 -25.67 -5.91 -10.71
CA GLY A 265 -25.15 -6.47 -11.96
C GLY A 265 -26.18 -7.30 -12.73
N LYS A 266 -27.00 -8.10 -12.03
CA LYS A 266 -28.12 -8.85 -12.64
C LYS A 266 -29.24 -7.93 -13.17
N GLN A 267 -29.54 -6.82 -12.48
CA GLN A 267 -30.51 -5.83 -12.96
C GLN A 267 -30.01 -5.07 -14.20
N ARG A 268 -28.72 -4.71 -14.27
CA ARG A 268 -28.15 -4.08 -15.48
C ARG A 268 -28.12 -5.01 -16.69
N LEU A 269 -27.85 -6.31 -16.50
CA LEU A 269 -27.95 -7.30 -17.60
C LEU A 269 -29.40 -7.56 -18.04
N GLY A 270 -30.38 -7.49 -17.12
CA GLY A 270 -31.80 -7.66 -17.45
C GLY A 270 -32.37 -6.56 -18.35
N VAL A 271 -31.86 -5.34 -18.24
CA VAL A 271 -32.27 -4.20 -19.10
C VAL A 271 -31.62 -4.28 -20.49
N HIS A 272 -30.38 -4.80 -20.58
CA HIS A 272 -29.68 -4.90 -21.87
C HIS A 272 -30.27 -5.99 -22.79
N LEU A 273 -30.73 -7.12 -22.21
CA LEU A 273 -31.33 -8.23 -22.94
C LEU A 273 -32.77 -7.96 -23.45
N SER A 274 -33.46 -6.94 -22.91
CA SER A 274 -34.76 -6.51 -23.43
C SER A 274 -34.66 -5.52 -24.60
N GLY A 275 -33.51 -4.89 -24.81
CA GLY A 275 -33.30 -3.88 -25.87
C GLY A 275 -32.77 -4.45 -27.19
N GLU A 276 -32.11 -5.61 -27.19
CA GLU A 276 -31.46 -6.16 -28.39
C GLU A 276 -32.35 -7.06 -29.25
N LYS A 277 -33.55 -7.44 -28.79
CA LYS A 277 -34.48 -8.28 -29.57
C LYS A 277 -35.29 -7.53 -30.64
N ALA A 278 -35.10 -6.22 -30.79
CA ALA A 278 -35.90 -5.40 -31.71
C ALA A 278 -35.17 -4.93 -32.99
N LEU A 279 -33.91 -5.33 -33.21
CA LEU A 279 -33.07 -4.74 -34.28
C LEU A 279 -32.39 -5.74 -35.22
N SER A 280 -32.83 -7.00 -35.25
CA SER A 280 -32.25 -8.02 -36.14
C SER A 280 -33.24 -8.56 -37.17
N GLU A 281 -33.91 -7.68 -37.91
CA GLU A 281 -34.46 -7.99 -39.23
C GLU A 281 -34.13 -6.81 -40.17
N GLU A 282 -33.75 -7.12 -41.41
CA GLU A 282 -33.29 -6.22 -42.49
C GLU A 282 -31.80 -5.84 -42.52
N LYS A 283 -31.02 -6.66 -43.24
CA LYS A 283 -30.50 -6.29 -44.58
C LYS A 283 -29.59 -7.40 -45.12
N GLN A 284 -30.12 -8.14 -46.10
CA GLN A 284 -29.33 -8.94 -47.05
C GLN A 284 -28.80 -8.03 -48.17
N SER A 285 -27.56 -8.31 -48.62
CA SER A 285 -27.01 -8.26 -49.99
C SER A 285 -25.55 -7.76 -50.01
N PRO A 286 -24.77 -7.98 -51.10
CA PRO A 286 -24.59 -9.24 -51.82
C PRO A 286 -23.09 -9.59 -52.04
N GLU A 287 -22.85 -10.81 -52.50
CA GLU A 287 -21.56 -11.36 -52.94
C GLU A 287 -20.85 -10.51 -54.01
N THR A 288 -19.52 -10.45 -53.96
CA THR A 288 -18.70 -10.10 -55.13
C THR A 288 -17.53 -11.07 -55.25
N LYS A 289 -17.51 -11.75 -56.40
CA LYS A 289 -16.50 -12.71 -56.88
C LYS A 289 -15.15 -12.02 -57.11
N ILE A 290 -14.07 -12.70 -56.73
CA ILE A 290 -12.71 -12.41 -57.21
C ILE A 290 -12.41 -13.41 -58.33
N ILE A 291 -12.13 -12.89 -59.53
CA ILE A 291 -11.63 -13.63 -60.69
C ILE A 291 -10.10 -13.59 -60.65
N ALA A 292 -9.47 -14.73 -60.97
CA ALA A 292 -8.10 -14.82 -61.48
C ALA A 292 -8.15 -14.92 -63.00
#